data_AF-A0ABD3RGV6-F1
#
_entry.id   AF-A0ABD3RGV6-F1
#
_cell.length_a   1.000
_cell.length_b   1.000
_cell.length_c   1.000
_cell.angle_alpha   90.00
_cell.angle_beta   90.00
_cell.angle_gamma   90.00
#
_symmetry.space_group_name_H-M   'P 1'
#
loop_
_entity.id
_entity.type
_entity.pdbx_description
1 polymer ?
#
loop_
_entity_poly.entity_id
_entity_poly.type
_entity_poly.pdbx_seq_one_letter_code
_entity_poly.pdbx_strand_id
1 'polypeptide(L)'
;MRLPRIATTFLATAASSSSSSSQFATSLTASAIVIGGRHRPSSFGSHYSSSSSSSSSTLALLSLALFGAPHRNSYLTASRGRTYASTAVFAYAAAAARGGGGHDDDIDIDIEAEERAAATTTTAVGGDDGECNATMTALNDVVSSPSLDVYDPIYPGTSVRRLKSVHERVATLASDGTLHGPWESVRRRLLWAGGLRDLPDASPGMGYTGHSFNDYNHVDLTTMNDDVSDNLNDGSVRGIAVGNRLGPGVRIASLPELGPGGSWSTCAIGCASTPPRDVAHVQFRSRIAFKLVWVPNDGYDAFVLVNDDGELLAYGRPNGGTLPSRREREMNYRIMKGSKYAIAAERMASSSVGGTIHNTTSAT
;
A
#
# COMPACT_ATOMS: atom_id res chain seq x y z
N MET A 1 -26.76 63.51 17.54
CA MET A 1 -26.34 62.12 17.88
C MET A 1 -24.82 62.10 18.01
N ARG A 2 -24.23 61.26 18.89
CA ARG A 2 -22.77 61.17 19.07
C ARG A 2 -22.25 59.85 18.49
N LEU A 3 -21.18 59.91 17.69
CA LEU A 3 -20.45 58.74 17.22
C LEU A 3 -19.45 58.28 18.32
N PRO A 4 -19.25 56.97 18.53
CA PRO A 4 -18.19 56.46 19.39
C PRO A 4 -16.82 56.68 18.73
N ARG A 5 -15.78 56.92 19.55
CA ARG A 5 -14.39 57.03 19.09
C ARG A 5 -13.69 55.68 19.15
N ILE A 6 -12.85 55.41 18.15
CA ILE A 6 -11.87 54.32 18.16
C ILE A 6 -10.78 54.65 19.18
N ALA A 7 -10.30 53.63 19.91
CA ALA A 7 -9.13 53.73 20.78
C ALA A 7 -8.13 52.63 20.40
N THR A 8 -6.99 53.04 19.81
CA THR A 8 -5.88 52.16 19.47
C THR A 8 -4.83 52.25 20.58
N THR A 9 -4.29 51.12 21.03
CA THR A 9 -3.21 51.10 22.03
C THR A 9 -1.98 50.38 21.47
N PHE A 10 -0.98 51.16 21.08
CA PHE A 10 0.41 50.71 20.95
C PHE A 10 1.18 51.13 22.19
N LEU A 11 2.07 50.28 22.67
CA LEU A 11 3.15 50.65 23.59
C LEU A 11 4.32 49.69 23.35
N ALA A 12 5.54 50.22 23.32
CA ALA A 12 6.72 49.52 22.82
C ALA A 12 7.91 49.65 23.77
N THR A 13 8.78 48.65 23.72
CA THR A 13 10.23 48.69 24.03
C THR A 13 10.71 49.45 25.27
N ALA A 14 11.30 48.69 26.19
CA ALA A 14 12.56 49.09 26.81
C ALA A 14 13.49 47.87 26.82
N ALA A 15 14.75 48.07 26.43
CA ALA A 15 15.82 47.09 26.55
C ALA A 15 16.92 47.67 27.45
N SER A 16 17.64 46.82 28.17
CA SER A 16 18.81 47.21 28.96
C SER A 16 19.91 46.16 28.81
N SER A 17 21.14 46.62 28.56
CA SER A 17 22.28 45.78 28.18
C SER A 17 23.56 46.24 28.86
N SER A 18 24.25 45.31 29.53
CA SER A 18 25.58 45.48 30.14
C SER A 18 26.15 44.06 30.32
N SER A 19 27.18 43.63 29.58
CA SER A 19 28.62 43.95 29.77
C SER A 19 29.19 43.33 31.06
N SER A 20 30.34 42.65 31.08
CA SER A 20 31.44 42.50 30.09
C SER A 20 32.42 41.36 30.47
N SER A 21 33.51 41.19 29.70
CA SER A 21 34.80 40.54 30.07
C SER A 21 34.77 39.02 30.33
N SER A 22 35.43 38.15 29.52
CA SER A 22 36.90 37.86 29.42
C SER A 22 37.45 37.07 30.62
N GLN A 23 38.39 36.11 30.53
CA GLN A 23 39.35 35.75 29.48
C GLN A 23 39.98 34.33 29.75
N PHE A 24 40.97 33.89 28.97
CA PHE A 24 41.94 32.78 29.21
C PHE A 24 41.47 31.32 29.43
N ALA A 25 41.57 30.52 28.35
CA ALA A 25 42.55 29.43 28.12
C ALA A 25 43.01 28.41 29.21
N THR A 26 43.51 27.28 28.67
CA THR A 26 44.45 26.26 29.22
C THR A 26 43.97 25.18 30.21
N SER A 27 43.96 23.96 29.67
CA SER A 27 44.07 22.63 30.31
C SER A 27 45.21 22.49 31.33
N LEU A 28 45.11 21.53 32.27
CA LEU A 28 46.24 20.66 32.70
C LEU A 28 45.80 19.44 33.56
N THR A 29 46.12 18.20 33.12
CA THR A 29 46.52 16.98 33.91
C THR A 29 45.62 16.43 35.04
N ALA A 30 45.71 15.16 35.51
CA ALA A 30 46.27 13.85 35.08
C ALA A 30 45.55 12.77 35.94
N SER A 31 45.62 11.43 35.77
CA SER A 31 46.61 10.47 35.27
C SER A 31 45.88 9.24 34.67
N ALA A 32 46.39 8.40 33.76
CA ALA A 32 47.72 7.84 33.49
C ALA A 32 48.17 6.68 34.42
N ILE A 33 48.98 5.77 33.83
CA ILE A 33 49.56 4.47 34.30
C ILE A 33 48.62 3.23 34.11
N VAL A 34 49.04 2.00 33.74
CA VAL A 34 50.14 1.42 32.88
C VAL A 34 49.91 -0.14 32.80
N ILE A 35 50.47 -1.03 31.95
CA ILE A 35 51.39 -1.04 30.77
C ILE A 35 51.17 -2.33 29.91
N GLY A 36 51.53 -2.31 28.61
CA GLY A 36 51.97 -3.49 27.82
C GLY A 36 50.87 -4.40 27.21
N GLY A 37 51.01 -5.00 26.01
CA GLY A 37 52.13 -5.06 25.04
C GLY A 37 53.09 -6.25 25.28
N ARG A 38 53.51 -7.06 24.29
CA ARG A 38 53.38 -7.08 22.81
C ARG A 38 53.51 -8.54 22.25
N HIS A 39 53.12 -8.75 20.99
CA HIS A 39 53.51 -9.79 20.00
C HIS A 39 54.17 -11.14 20.41
N ARG A 40 53.54 -12.25 19.94
CA ARG A 40 54.03 -13.35 19.02
C ARG A 40 55.56 -13.59 18.83
N PRO A 41 56.05 -14.82 18.47
CA PRO A 41 55.32 -15.98 17.89
C PRO A 41 55.75 -17.44 18.32
N SER A 42 55.09 -18.43 17.68
CA SER A 42 55.61 -19.74 17.18
C SER A 42 56.00 -20.93 18.11
N SER A 43 55.39 -22.10 17.89
CA SER A 43 55.97 -23.29 17.21
C SER A 43 55.56 -24.70 17.75
N PHE A 44 55.19 -25.59 16.80
CA PHE A 44 55.37 -27.05 16.72
C PHE A 44 54.71 -28.10 17.68
N GLY A 45 54.04 -29.09 17.05
CA GLY A 45 53.83 -30.47 17.52
C GLY A 45 52.60 -30.73 18.42
N SER A 46 52.01 -31.94 18.45
CA SER A 46 52.03 -33.08 17.50
C SER A 46 50.80 -34.01 17.74
N HIS A 47 50.61 -35.03 16.90
CA HIS A 47 49.49 -35.98 16.86
C HIS A 47 49.07 -36.61 18.21
N TYR A 48 47.77 -36.91 18.36
CA TYR A 48 47.26 -38.29 18.58
C TYR A 48 45.77 -38.40 18.17
N SER A 49 45.15 -39.59 18.32
CA SER A 49 44.03 -40.06 17.48
C SER A 49 42.76 -40.53 18.23
N SER A 50 41.68 -40.69 17.45
CA SER A 50 40.60 -41.71 17.57
C SER A 50 39.55 -41.68 18.71
N SER A 51 38.32 -42.05 18.31
CA SER A 51 37.21 -42.67 19.10
C SER A 51 36.56 -41.88 20.26
N SER A 52 35.28 -42.09 20.63
CA SER A 52 34.10 -42.69 19.93
C SER A 52 32.81 -42.48 20.75
N SER A 53 31.67 -42.86 20.16
CA SER A 53 30.48 -43.49 20.82
C SER A 53 29.51 -42.71 21.74
N SER A 54 28.29 -43.26 21.78
CA SER A 54 27.26 -43.24 22.84
C SER A 54 26.47 -41.96 23.16
N SER A 55 25.33 -41.83 22.48
CA SER A 55 23.98 -41.94 23.06
C SER A 55 23.75 -41.59 24.54
N SER A 56 22.89 -40.60 24.80
CA SER A 56 21.58 -40.78 25.48
C SER A 56 20.86 -39.44 25.67
N SER A 57 19.54 -39.41 25.47
CA SER A 57 18.69 -38.27 25.86
C SER A 57 17.50 -38.78 26.65
N THR A 58 17.21 -38.15 27.78
CA THR A 58 16.32 -38.65 28.82
C THR A 58 14.84 -38.42 28.49
N LEU A 59 14.04 -39.48 28.62
CA LEU A 59 12.59 -39.36 28.76
C LEU A 59 12.23 -38.90 30.17
N ALA A 60 11.39 -37.88 30.28
CA ALA A 60 10.75 -37.48 31.53
C ALA A 60 9.23 -37.67 31.39
N LEU A 61 8.72 -38.78 31.94
CA LEU A 61 7.29 -38.99 32.13
C LEU A 61 6.84 -38.28 33.40
N LEU A 62 5.69 -37.60 33.35
CA LEU A 62 4.95 -37.23 34.55
C LEU A 62 3.48 -37.60 34.38
N SER A 63 3.02 -38.53 35.21
CA SER A 63 1.64 -39.00 35.24
C SER A 63 0.84 -38.28 36.32
N LEU A 64 -0.45 -38.04 36.07
CA LEU A 64 -1.43 -37.96 37.15
C LEU A 64 -2.78 -38.49 36.67
N ALA A 65 -3.49 -39.22 37.55
CA ALA A 65 -4.69 -39.97 37.20
C ALA A 65 -5.96 -39.45 37.89
N LEU A 66 -7.03 -39.39 37.09
CA LEU A 66 -8.40 -39.84 37.38
C LEU A 66 -8.94 -39.80 38.83
N PHE A 67 -10.05 -39.07 39.02
CA PHE A 67 -11.32 -39.44 39.69
C PHE A 67 -12.25 -38.20 39.69
N GLY A 68 -13.59 -38.26 39.62
CA GLY A 68 -14.49 -39.37 39.29
C GLY A 68 -15.98 -39.06 39.54
N ALA A 69 -16.83 -39.23 38.51
CA ALA A 69 -18.29 -39.46 38.62
C ALA A 69 -19.23 -38.27 39.02
N PRO A 70 -20.58 -38.40 38.93
CA PRO A 70 -21.47 -37.28 38.55
C PRO A 70 -22.69 -37.02 39.48
N HIS A 71 -23.55 -36.06 39.12
CA HIS A 71 -24.93 -35.97 39.64
C HIS A 71 -25.95 -35.39 38.63
N ARG A 72 -27.26 -35.61 38.89
CA ARG A 72 -28.40 -35.14 38.06
C ARG A 72 -29.33 -34.17 38.83
N ASN A 73 -30.10 -33.42 38.04
CA ASN A 73 -31.55 -33.15 38.16
C ASN A 73 -32.13 -31.90 38.90
N SER A 74 -32.84 -31.10 38.08
CA SER A 74 -34.17 -30.44 38.30
C SER A 74 -34.35 -29.00 38.85
N TYR A 75 -35.15 -28.25 38.08
CA TYR A 75 -36.21 -27.27 38.44
C TYR A 75 -35.96 -25.80 38.88
N LEU A 76 -36.50 -24.91 38.00
CA LEU A 76 -37.39 -23.76 38.25
C LEU A 76 -36.88 -22.31 38.50
N THR A 77 -37.64 -21.40 37.88
CA THR A 77 -37.93 -19.97 38.18
C THR A 77 -36.85 -18.87 38.05
N ALA A 78 -36.98 -18.08 36.97
CA ALA A 78 -36.99 -16.61 36.87
C ALA A 78 -35.94 -15.78 37.66
N SER A 79 -35.13 -14.92 37.02
CA SER A 79 -35.62 -13.70 36.37
C SER A 79 -34.48 -12.86 35.73
N ARG A 80 -34.87 -11.80 34.97
CA ARG A 80 -34.14 -10.58 34.53
C ARG A 80 -32.59 -10.53 34.62
N GLY A 81 -31.94 -10.24 33.49
CA GLY A 81 -30.60 -9.60 33.46
C GLY A 81 -29.60 -10.20 32.47
N ARG A 82 -29.74 -9.94 31.16
CA ARG A 82 -28.75 -10.32 30.14
C ARG A 82 -27.79 -9.16 29.83
N THR A 83 -26.60 -9.18 30.43
CA THR A 83 -25.43 -8.45 29.96
C THR A 83 -24.43 -9.44 29.35
N TYR A 84 -24.42 -9.54 28.01
CA TYR A 84 -23.40 -10.32 27.31
C TYR A 84 -22.17 -9.47 27.01
N ALA A 85 -21.11 -9.65 27.79
CA ALA A 85 -19.77 -9.30 27.36
C ALA A 85 -19.33 -10.32 26.29
N SER A 86 -19.21 -9.88 25.04
CA SER A 86 -18.88 -10.75 23.90
C SER A 86 -17.40 -10.67 23.56
N THR A 87 -16.56 -11.43 24.26
CA THR A 87 -15.14 -11.63 23.94
C THR A 87 -14.98 -12.48 22.68
N ALA A 88 -15.10 -11.84 21.51
CA ALA A 88 -14.93 -12.47 20.20
C ALA A 88 -13.48 -12.33 19.70
N VAL A 89 -12.58 -13.21 20.16
CA VAL A 89 -11.22 -13.31 19.62
C VAL A 89 -11.27 -14.08 18.29
N PHE A 90 -11.27 -13.36 17.17
CA PHE A 90 -11.17 -13.97 15.85
C PHE A 90 -9.71 -14.15 15.42
N ALA A 91 -9.21 -15.38 15.53
CA ALA A 91 -7.95 -15.77 14.91
C ALA A 91 -8.17 -16.07 13.42
N TYR A 92 -7.56 -15.30 12.52
CA TYR A 92 -7.39 -15.70 11.13
C TYR A 92 -6.20 -16.66 11.04
N ALA A 93 -6.47 -17.92 10.71
CA ALA A 93 -5.47 -18.96 10.49
C ALA A 93 -5.76 -19.69 9.17
N ALA A 94 -4.70 -20.09 8.46
CA ALA A 94 -4.81 -20.55 7.08
C ALA A 94 -5.47 -21.93 6.93
N ALA A 95 -6.53 -22.01 6.13
CA ALA A 95 -7.15 -23.26 5.68
C ALA A 95 -6.75 -23.56 4.23
N ALA A 96 -5.53 -24.09 4.03
CA ALA A 96 -4.98 -24.36 2.69
C ALA A 96 -4.06 -25.60 2.64
N ALA A 97 -4.52 -26.75 3.14
CA ALA A 97 -3.89 -28.05 2.94
C ALA A 97 -4.90 -29.21 3.09
N ARG A 98 -4.77 -30.24 2.23
CA ARG A 98 -5.68 -31.40 2.05
C ARG A 98 -7.03 -31.04 1.41
N GLY A 99 -7.52 -31.75 0.37
CA GLY A 99 -6.86 -32.77 -0.46
C GLY A 99 -7.87 -33.66 -1.21
N GLY A 100 -7.65 -33.89 -2.51
CA GLY A 100 -8.58 -34.60 -3.41
C GLY A 100 -9.68 -33.70 -3.98
N GLY A 101 -10.23 -33.93 -5.17
CA GLY A 101 -9.93 -34.94 -6.20
C GLY A 101 -10.31 -34.39 -7.59
N GLY A 102 -9.82 -35.00 -8.67
CA GLY A 102 -9.86 -34.39 -10.01
C GLY A 102 -11.19 -34.44 -10.76
N HIS A 103 -11.44 -33.40 -11.54
CA HIS A 103 -12.14 -33.48 -12.82
C HIS A 103 -11.42 -32.53 -13.79
N ASP A 104 -10.92 -33.08 -14.89
CA ASP A 104 -10.28 -32.33 -15.95
C ASP A 104 -11.36 -32.06 -17.02
N ASP A 105 -12.15 -31.01 -16.80
CA ASP A 105 -13.07 -30.46 -17.81
C ASP A 105 -12.33 -29.36 -18.58
N ASP A 106 -11.92 -29.66 -19.81
CA ASP A 106 -11.34 -28.68 -20.73
C ASP A 106 -12.41 -27.64 -21.12
N ILE A 107 -12.30 -26.43 -20.56
CA ILE A 107 -13.12 -25.28 -20.98
C ILE A 107 -12.36 -24.53 -22.08
N ASP A 108 -12.56 -24.95 -23.32
CA ASP A 108 -12.25 -24.12 -24.48
C ASP A 108 -13.09 -22.83 -24.40
N ILE A 109 -12.41 -21.69 -24.37
CA ILE A 109 -13.03 -20.36 -24.44
C ILE A 109 -12.70 -19.78 -25.81
N ASP A 110 -13.61 -19.99 -26.76
CA ASP A 110 -13.58 -19.31 -28.05
C ASP A 110 -13.76 -17.79 -27.84
N ILE A 111 -12.70 -17.03 -28.10
CA ILE A 111 -12.73 -15.56 -28.08
C ILE A 111 -12.78 -15.07 -29.53
N GLU A 112 -13.97 -14.99 -30.10
CA GLU A 112 -14.18 -14.24 -31.34
C GLU A 112 -14.06 -12.74 -31.05
N ALA A 113 -13.01 -12.11 -31.60
CA ALA A 113 -12.78 -10.67 -31.50
C ALA A 113 -13.42 -9.96 -32.70
N GLU A 114 -14.59 -9.33 -32.51
CA GLU A 114 -15.22 -8.53 -33.57
C GLU A 114 -14.47 -7.20 -33.78
N GLU A 115 -13.59 -7.18 -34.78
CA GLU A 115 -12.84 -5.99 -35.18
C GLU A 115 -13.75 -4.97 -35.89
N ARG A 116 -13.96 -3.78 -35.29
CA ARG A 116 -14.65 -2.66 -35.93
C ARG A 116 -13.75 -1.42 -36.06
N ALA A 117 -13.06 -1.33 -37.19
CA ALA A 117 -12.45 -0.08 -37.63
C ALA A 117 -13.53 0.96 -38.02
N ALA A 118 -13.39 2.19 -37.53
CA ALA A 118 -14.20 3.33 -37.94
C ALA A 118 -13.33 4.31 -38.75
N ALA A 119 -13.54 4.37 -40.06
CA ALA A 119 -12.71 5.16 -40.97
C ALA A 119 -13.19 6.61 -41.13
N THR A 120 -12.21 7.51 -41.29
CA THR A 120 -12.34 8.95 -41.53
C THR A 120 -13.32 9.33 -42.64
N THR A 121 -14.02 10.46 -42.49
CA THR A 121 -14.52 11.25 -43.62
C THR A 121 -14.19 12.72 -43.39
N THR A 122 -13.23 13.24 -44.16
CA THR A 122 -12.81 14.65 -44.12
C THR A 122 -13.45 15.38 -45.28
N THR A 123 -14.36 16.32 -45.00
CA THR A 123 -14.97 17.18 -46.03
C THR A 123 -14.34 18.56 -45.96
N ALA A 124 -13.51 18.90 -46.95
CA ALA A 124 -12.99 20.25 -47.13
C ALA A 124 -13.91 21.06 -48.06
N VAL A 125 -14.31 22.25 -47.64
CA VAL A 125 -14.94 23.27 -48.48
C VAL A 125 -14.25 24.59 -48.19
N GLY A 126 -13.70 25.22 -49.23
CA GLY A 126 -13.12 26.57 -49.13
C GLY A 126 -14.15 27.65 -49.42
N GLY A 127 -13.98 28.81 -48.81
CA GLY A 127 -14.68 30.06 -49.10
C GLY A 127 -13.75 31.21 -48.71
N ASP A 128 -13.61 32.20 -49.59
CA ASP A 128 -12.64 33.28 -49.50
C ASP A 128 -13.30 34.60 -49.90
N ASP A 129 -13.56 35.47 -48.92
CA ASP A 129 -13.64 36.93 -49.05
C ASP A 129 -13.79 37.63 -47.67
N GLY A 130 -13.62 38.96 -47.64
CA GLY A 130 -14.21 39.83 -46.61
C GLY A 130 -13.30 40.33 -45.47
N GLU A 131 -12.67 41.49 -45.66
CA GLU A 131 -11.97 42.24 -44.60
C GLU A 131 -12.90 42.64 -43.44
N CYS A 132 -12.47 42.47 -42.18
CA CYS A 132 -12.92 43.28 -41.04
C CYS A 132 -11.87 43.30 -39.91
N ASN A 133 -11.02 44.34 -39.90
CA ASN A 133 -10.03 44.54 -38.83
C ASN A 133 -10.68 45.10 -37.55
N ALA A 134 -11.00 44.24 -36.59
CA ALA A 134 -11.57 44.62 -35.30
C ALA A 134 -10.80 43.99 -34.12
N THR A 135 -10.16 44.84 -33.31
CA THR A 135 -9.29 44.46 -32.19
C THR A 135 -10.05 43.86 -31.00
N MET A 136 -10.42 42.57 -31.08
CA MET A 136 -11.06 41.83 -29.99
C MET A 136 -10.06 41.22 -28.99
N THR A 137 -9.31 42.08 -28.29
CA THR A 137 -8.43 41.67 -27.17
C THR A 137 -9.25 41.50 -25.88
N ALA A 138 -10.23 40.59 -25.88
CA ALA A 138 -11.08 40.31 -24.71
C ALA A 138 -11.71 38.91 -24.74
N LEU A 139 -11.90 38.30 -23.56
CA LEU A 139 -12.83 37.20 -23.30
C LEU A 139 -12.61 35.85 -24.03
N ASN A 140 -11.35 35.40 -24.14
CA ASN A 140 -11.04 33.96 -24.09
C ASN A 140 -10.86 33.44 -22.65
N ASP A 141 -11.38 34.17 -21.66
CA ASP A 141 -11.59 33.69 -20.28
C ASP A 141 -12.85 32.79 -20.25
N VAL A 142 -12.80 31.72 -21.04
CA VAL A 142 -13.79 30.65 -21.01
C VAL A 142 -13.57 29.90 -19.70
N VAL A 143 -14.37 30.25 -18.69
CA VAL A 143 -14.33 29.67 -17.34
C VAL A 143 -14.27 28.15 -17.44
N SER A 144 -13.08 27.58 -17.19
CA SER A 144 -12.87 26.14 -17.06
C SER A 144 -13.80 25.60 -15.98
N SER A 145 -14.91 25.00 -16.40
CA SER A 145 -16.05 24.74 -15.53
C SER A 145 -15.62 23.90 -14.32
N PRO A 146 -15.66 24.44 -13.08
CA PRO A 146 -15.02 23.83 -11.91
C PRO A 146 -15.79 22.62 -11.35
N SER A 147 -16.66 22.02 -12.17
CA SER A 147 -17.57 20.92 -11.83
C SER A 147 -16.94 19.54 -12.07
N LEU A 148 -16.24 19.34 -13.19
CA LEU A 148 -15.59 18.07 -13.52
C LEU A 148 -14.40 17.76 -12.60
N ASP A 149 -13.75 18.78 -12.05
CA ASP A 149 -12.61 18.65 -11.14
C ASP A 149 -12.95 18.13 -9.74
N VAL A 150 -14.22 17.75 -9.52
CA VAL A 150 -14.77 17.29 -8.25
C VAL A 150 -15.52 15.95 -8.38
N TYR A 151 -15.90 15.53 -9.59
CA TYR A 151 -16.84 14.43 -9.80
C TYR A 151 -16.46 13.54 -11.00
N ASP A 152 -16.35 12.22 -10.77
CA ASP A 152 -16.18 11.22 -11.83
C ASP A 152 -17.55 10.58 -12.16
N PRO A 153 -18.03 10.64 -13.42
CA PRO A 153 -19.34 10.13 -13.81
C PRO A 153 -19.41 8.59 -13.94
N ILE A 154 -18.27 7.91 -14.06
CA ILE A 154 -18.18 6.44 -14.14
C ILE A 154 -18.14 5.87 -12.71
N TYR A 155 -17.31 6.48 -11.87
CA TYR A 155 -17.04 6.08 -10.49
C TYR A 155 -17.37 7.22 -9.51
N PRO A 156 -18.67 7.52 -9.28
CA PRO A 156 -19.12 8.69 -8.51
C PRO A 156 -18.78 8.64 -7.01
N GLY A 157 -18.32 7.50 -6.49
CA GLY A 157 -17.75 7.41 -5.15
C GLY A 157 -16.29 7.87 -5.07
N THR A 158 -15.66 8.28 -6.18
CA THR A 158 -14.28 8.77 -6.20
C THR A 158 -14.16 10.18 -5.62
N SER A 159 -13.28 10.36 -4.61
CA SER A 159 -12.81 11.69 -4.21
C SER A 159 -11.75 12.17 -5.20
N VAL A 160 -12.20 12.85 -6.27
CA VAL A 160 -11.37 13.28 -7.40
C VAL A 160 -10.20 14.17 -6.97
N ARG A 161 -10.42 15.04 -5.97
CA ARG A 161 -9.35 15.90 -5.42
C ARG A 161 -8.28 15.07 -4.71
N ARG A 162 -8.69 14.09 -3.90
CA ARG A 162 -7.79 13.16 -3.19
C ARG A 162 -7.03 12.26 -4.16
N LEU A 163 -7.68 11.79 -5.23
CA LEU A 163 -7.06 11.05 -6.34
C LEU A 163 -5.88 11.84 -6.95
N LYS A 164 -6.10 13.11 -7.32
CA LYS A 164 -5.05 13.99 -7.85
C LYS A 164 -3.88 14.15 -6.87
N SER A 165 -4.15 14.44 -5.60
CA SER A 165 -3.09 14.59 -4.59
C SER A 165 -2.35 13.28 -4.24
N VAL A 166 -2.96 12.12 -4.48
CA VAL A 166 -2.22 10.84 -4.46
C VAL A 166 -1.28 10.76 -5.67
N HIS A 167 -1.75 11.07 -6.88
CA HIS A 167 -0.92 11.02 -8.09
C HIS A 167 0.29 11.98 -8.02
N GLU A 168 0.11 13.18 -7.47
CA GLU A 168 1.20 14.13 -7.17
C GLU A 168 2.28 13.50 -6.25
N ARG A 169 1.86 12.79 -5.20
CA ARG A 169 2.78 12.08 -4.30
C ARG A 169 3.42 10.86 -4.97
N VAL A 170 2.71 10.13 -5.83
CA VAL A 170 3.28 8.99 -6.58
C VAL A 170 4.32 9.46 -7.60
N ALA A 171 4.12 10.60 -8.27
CA ALA A 171 5.14 11.22 -9.13
C ALA A 171 6.42 11.60 -8.35
N THR A 172 6.29 11.96 -7.07
CA THR A 172 7.43 12.13 -6.16
C THR A 172 8.14 10.79 -5.92
N LEU A 173 7.40 9.72 -5.63
CA LEU A 173 7.98 8.36 -5.42
C LEU A 173 8.68 7.81 -6.67
N ALA A 174 8.18 8.15 -7.87
CA ALA A 174 8.76 7.73 -9.14
C ALA A 174 10.14 8.37 -9.43
N SER A 175 10.49 9.47 -8.74
CA SER A 175 11.66 10.29 -9.02
C SER A 175 12.64 10.41 -7.84
N ASP A 176 12.20 10.21 -6.59
CA ASP A 176 13.04 10.30 -5.39
C ASP A 176 13.86 9.03 -5.07
N GLY A 177 13.64 7.95 -5.82
CA GLY A 177 14.33 6.66 -5.67
C GLY A 177 13.92 5.85 -4.43
N THR A 178 12.98 6.34 -3.61
CA THR A 178 12.62 5.69 -2.33
C THR A 178 11.92 4.34 -2.49
N LEU A 179 11.43 4.03 -3.70
CA LEU A 179 10.85 2.71 -4.07
C LEU A 179 11.90 1.59 -4.24
N HIS A 180 13.20 1.90 -4.16
CA HIS A 180 14.28 0.91 -4.24
C HIS A 180 14.93 0.57 -2.87
N GLY A 181 14.40 1.09 -1.76
CA GLY A 181 14.94 0.84 -0.42
C GLY A 181 14.45 -0.46 0.26
N PRO A 182 14.73 -0.63 1.56
CA PRO A 182 14.18 -1.71 2.37
C PRO A 182 12.66 -1.72 2.40
N TRP A 183 12.05 -2.90 2.34
CA TRP A 183 10.61 -3.05 2.10
C TRP A 183 9.71 -2.24 3.03
N GLU A 184 9.91 -2.29 4.35
CA GLU A 184 9.06 -1.51 5.28
C GLU A 184 9.22 0.01 5.12
N SER A 185 10.34 0.50 4.60
CA SER A 185 10.47 1.91 4.21
C SER A 185 9.71 2.19 2.90
N VAL A 186 9.77 1.30 1.91
CA VAL A 186 8.97 1.40 0.67
C VAL A 186 7.47 1.39 0.99
N ARG A 187 6.98 0.42 1.78
CA ARG A 187 5.58 0.32 2.22
C ARG A 187 5.11 1.61 2.90
N ARG A 188 5.92 2.20 3.80
CA ARG A 188 5.59 3.48 4.44
C ARG A 188 5.57 4.66 3.48
N ARG A 189 6.40 4.66 2.42
CA ARG A 189 6.31 5.65 1.32
C ARG A 189 5.01 5.47 0.51
N LEU A 190 4.61 4.23 0.22
CA LEU A 190 3.33 3.93 -0.45
C LEU A 190 2.12 4.42 0.37
N LEU A 191 2.09 4.13 1.68
CA LEU A 191 1.06 4.63 2.59
C LEU A 191 1.01 6.15 2.63
N TRP A 192 2.16 6.82 2.79
CA TRP A 192 2.26 8.28 2.75
C TRP A 192 1.73 8.88 1.45
N ALA A 193 2.09 8.29 0.30
CA ALA A 193 1.63 8.77 -1.00
C ALA A 193 0.12 8.57 -1.15
N GLY A 194 -0.40 7.46 -0.64
CA GLY A 194 -1.83 7.18 -0.65
C GLY A 194 -2.67 7.97 0.35
N GLY A 195 -2.07 8.78 1.21
CA GLY A 195 -2.80 9.49 2.27
C GLY A 195 -3.26 8.58 3.40
N LEU A 196 -2.50 7.53 3.71
CA LEU A 196 -2.71 6.60 4.80
C LEU A 196 -1.64 6.76 5.89
N ARG A 197 -2.06 6.60 7.14
CA ARG A 197 -1.19 6.43 8.31
C ARG A 197 -0.64 5.01 8.34
N ASP A 198 0.61 4.85 8.76
CA ASP A 198 1.14 3.53 9.12
C ASP A 198 0.66 3.17 10.54
N LEU A 199 -0.23 2.21 10.61
CA LEU A 199 -0.88 1.71 11.82
C LEU A 199 -0.73 0.16 11.86
N PRO A 200 0.51 -0.34 11.97
CA PRO A 200 0.81 -1.78 11.84
C PRO A 200 0.38 -2.61 13.07
N ASP A 201 0.10 -1.96 14.20
CA ASP A 201 -0.31 -2.61 15.45
C ASP A 201 -1.77 -2.31 15.87
N ALA A 202 -2.52 -1.56 15.04
CA ALA A 202 -3.90 -1.22 15.36
C ALA A 202 -4.84 -2.43 15.23
N SER A 203 -5.85 -2.50 16.11
CA SER A 203 -6.86 -3.57 16.08
C SER A 203 -7.69 -3.56 14.78
N PRO A 204 -8.24 -4.71 14.34
CA PRO A 204 -9.21 -4.75 13.25
C PRO A 204 -10.37 -3.76 13.45
N GLY A 205 -10.73 -3.02 12.40
CA GLY A 205 -11.71 -1.92 12.45
C GLY A 205 -11.16 -0.57 12.95
N MET A 206 -10.03 -0.55 13.65
CA MET A 206 -9.39 0.67 14.18
C MET A 206 -8.33 1.26 13.23
N GLY A 207 -8.53 1.13 11.92
CA GLY A 207 -7.61 1.66 10.90
C GLY A 207 -6.31 0.85 10.71
N TYR A 208 -6.32 -0.45 11.03
CA TYR A 208 -5.19 -1.37 10.79
C TYR A 208 -4.73 -1.34 9.32
N THR A 209 -3.52 -0.80 9.06
CA THR A 209 -2.89 -0.76 7.73
C THR A 209 -1.68 -1.71 7.62
N GLY A 210 -1.46 -2.59 8.61
CA GLY A 210 -0.34 -3.55 8.60
C GLY A 210 -0.35 -4.53 7.42
N HIS A 211 -1.53 -4.86 6.90
CA HIS A 211 -1.71 -5.72 5.72
C HIS A 211 -1.58 -4.98 4.38
N SER A 212 -1.70 -3.64 4.37
CA SER A 212 -1.67 -2.82 3.15
C SER A 212 -0.36 -3.06 2.37
N PHE A 213 -0.49 -3.52 1.13
CA PHE A 213 0.61 -3.92 0.23
C PHE A 213 1.47 -5.11 0.71
N ASN A 214 1.17 -5.70 1.87
CA ASN A 214 1.95 -6.77 2.51
C ASN A 214 1.45 -8.19 2.20
N ASP A 215 0.25 -8.33 1.64
CA ASP A 215 -0.31 -9.59 1.12
C ASP A 215 -0.68 -9.47 -0.37
N TYR A 216 -1.13 -10.59 -0.96
CA TYR A 216 -1.42 -10.65 -2.39
C TYR A 216 -2.60 -9.77 -2.87
N ASN A 217 -3.46 -9.31 -1.95
CA ASN A 217 -4.83 -8.87 -2.25
C ASN A 217 -5.11 -7.42 -1.83
N HIS A 218 -4.59 -6.95 -0.69
CA HIS A 218 -4.82 -5.58 -0.21
C HIS A 218 -3.85 -4.57 -0.84
N VAL A 219 -3.88 -4.50 -2.16
CA VAL A 219 -2.89 -3.83 -3.02
C VAL A 219 -3.46 -2.66 -3.82
N ASP A 220 -4.77 -2.43 -3.73
CA ASP A 220 -5.49 -1.38 -4.44
C ASP A 220 -5.66 -0.18 -3.51
N LEU A 221 -4.96 0.93 -3.78
CA LEU A 221 -5.24 2.16 -3.07
C LEU A 221 -6.45 2.87 -3.71
N THR A 222 -7.56 2.91 -2.98
CA THR A 222 -8.80 3.57 -3.38
C THR A 222 -8.93 4.93 -2.71
N THR A 223 -9.42 5.94 -3.43
CA THR A 223 -9.68 7.29 -2.88
C THR A 223 -11.16 7.64 -3.01
N MET A 224 -11.89 7.50 -1.91
CA MET A 224 -13.36 7.50 -1.88
C MET A 224 -13.94 8.74 -1.19
N ASN A 225 -15.15 9.15 -1.58
CA ASN A 225 -15.91 10.22 -0.91
C ASN A 225 -16.38 9.77 0.49
N ASP A 226 -16.65 10.74 1.37
CA ASP A 226 -17.02 10.47 2.77
C ASP A 226 -18.35 9.70 2.89
N ASP A 227 -19.31 9.98 2.00
CA ASP A 227 -20.65 9.35 1.95
C ASP A 227 -20.60 7.86 1.59
N VAL A 228 -19.75 7.47 0.64
CA VAL A 228 -19.51 6.06 0.29
C VAL A 228 -18.54 5.34 1.23
N SER A 229 -17.80 6.06 2.08
CA SER A 229 -16.78 5.44 2.96
C SER A 229 -17.36 4.44 3.97
N ASP A 230 -18.60 4.67 4.42
CA ASP A 230 -19.35 3.78 5.31
C ASP A 230 -20.18 2.71 4.55
N ASN A 231 -20.06 2.60 3.21
CA ASN A 231 -20.70 1.54 2.42
C ASN A 231 -20.30 0.15 2.92
N LEU A 232 -21.26 -0.77 2.91
CA LEU A 232 -21.07 -2.18 3.27
C LEU A 232 -21.12 -3.06 2.03
N ASN A 233 -20.30 -4.11 1.97
CA ASN A 233 -20.49 -5.17 0.97
C ASN A 233 -21.83 -5.87 1.22
N ASP A 234 -22.69 -5.91 0.21
CA ASP A 234 -23.98 -6.61 0.19
C ASP A 234 -23.86 -8.08 -0.26
N GLY A 235 -22.69 -8.48 -0.77
CA GLY A 235 -22.41 -9.79 -1.39
C GLY A 235 -22.07 -9.69 -2.88
N SER A 236 -22.18 -8.51 -3.49
CA SER A 236 -21.76 -8.25 -4.88
C SER A 236 -20.26 -8.46 -5.11
N VAL A 237 -19.43 -8.23 -4.08
CA VAL A 237 -18.01 -8.58 -4.06
C VAL A 237 -17.83 -9.98 -3.46
N ARG A 238 -17.44 -10.94 -4.31
CA ARG A 238 -17.22 -12.34 -3.92
C ARG A 238 -15.95 -12.47 -3.08
N GLY A 239 -16.00 -13.31 -2.05
CA GLY A 239 -14.87 -13.55 -1.13
C GLY A 239 -14.74 -12.52 0.01
N ILE A 240 -15.53 -11.43 0.00
CA ILE A 240 -15.56 -10.42 1.06
C ILE A 240 -16.77 -10.66 1.96
N ALA A 241 -16.62 -10.45 3.27
CA ALA A 241 -17.71 -10.61 4.22
C ALA A 241 -18.86 -9.62 3.94
N VAL A 242 -20.11 -10.12 3.96
CA VAL A 242 -21.31 -9.28 3.89
C VAL A 242 -21.41 -8.43 5.15
N GLY A 243 -21.75 -7.14 5.01
CA GLY A 243 -21.84 -6.20 6.12
C GLY A 243 -20.49 -5.65 6.62
N ASN A 244 -19.40 -5.85 5.88
CA ASN A 244 -18.06 -5.38 6.27
C ASN A 244 -18.00 -3.84 6.45
N ARG A 245 -17.62 -3.38 7.66
CA ARG A 245 -17.67 -1.97 8.09
C ARG A 245 -16.31 -1.29 8.01
N LEU A 246 -15.93 -0.81 6.83
CA LEU A 246 -14.61 -0.21 6.61
C LEU A 246 -14.52 1.26 7.04
N GLY A 247 -15.57 2.06 6.85
CA GLY A 247 -15.55 3.52 7.04
C GLY A 247 -14.96 4.07 8.34
N PRO A 248 -15.19 3.48 9.54
CA PRO A 248 -14.50 3.89 10.76
C PRO A 248 -12.98 3.74 10.66
N GLY A 249 -12.49 2.63 10.08
CA GLY A 249 -11.07 2.38 9.84
C GLY A 249 -10.49 3.30 8.77
N VAL A 250 -11.25 3.54 7.69
CA VAL A 250 -10.89 4.53 6.64
C VAL A 250 -10.69 5.91 7.26
N ARG A 251 -11.62 6.38 8.08
CA ARG A 251 -11.56 7.70 8.75
C ARG A 251 -10.44 7.78 9.81
N ILE A 252 -10.10 6.68 10.48
CA ILE A 252 -8.96 6.64 11.43
C ILE A 252 -7.61 6.64 10.70
N ALA A 253 -7.48 5.88 9.61
CA ALA A 253 -6.20 5.74 8.89
C ALA A 253 -5.94 6.90 7.91
N SER A 254 -6.96 7.62 7.45
CA SER A 254 -6.78 8.69 6.47
C SER A 254 -5.99 9.89 7.01
N LEU A 255 -5.12 10.43 6.16
CA LEU A 255 -4.51 11.75 6.30
C LEU A 255 -5.46 12.79 5.67
N PRO A 256 -5.86 13.86 6.40
CA PRO A 256 -6.81 14.87 5.90
C PRO A 256 -6.16 15.85 4.92
N GLU A 257 -4.83 15.92 4.89
CA GLU A 257 -4.03 16.81 4.06
C GLU A 257 -4.11 16.53 2.54
N LEU A 258 -4.64 15.38 2.12
CA LEU A 258 -4.98 15.08 0.71
C LEU A 258 -6.42 15.52 0.34
N GLY A 259 -7.09 16.29 1.20
CA GLY A 259 -8.45 16.78 0.95
C GLY A 259 -9.57 15.84 1.42
N PRO A 260 -10.81 16.06 0.96
CA PRO A 260 -12.02 15.39 1.49
C PRO A 260 -12.07 13.90 1.15
N GLY A 261 -12.99 13.18 1.78
CA GLY A 261 -13.09 11.74 1.66
C GLY A 261 -11.98 10.99 2.40
N GLY A 262 -11.89 9.70 2.12
CA GLY A 262 -10.91 8.79 2.71
C GLY A 262 -10.03 8.06 1.70
N SER A 263 -8.95 7.48 2.20
CA SER A 263 -8.09 6.54 1.48
C SER A 263 -8.17 5.16 2.13
N TRP A 264 -8.03 4.08 1.35
CA TRP A 264 -7.93 2.72 1.89
C TRP A 264 -7.20 1.76 0.94
N SER A 265 -6.55 0.73 1.50
CA SER A 265 -6.05 -0.43 0.75
C SER A 265 -7.14 -1.49 0.61
N THR A 266 -7.80 -1.54 -0.54
CA THR A 266 -8.92 -2.45 -0.82
C THR A 266 -8.47 -3.76 -1.48
N CYS A 267 -9.37 -4.74 -1.50
CA CYS A 267 -9.11 -6.09 -1.99
C CYS A 267 -9.24 -6.17 -3.52
N ALA A 268 -8.16 -6.57 -4.20
CA ALA A 268 -8.06 -6.67 -5.67
C ALA A 268 -8.70 -7.93 -6.29
N ILE A 269 -9.23 -8.86 -5.50
CA ILE A 269 -9.95 -10.05 -6.02
C ILE A 269 -11.10 -9.61 -6.95
N GLY A 270 -11.03 -10.05 -8.21
CA GLY A 270 -12.01 -9.67 -9.25
C GLY A 270 -11.57 -8.53 -10.18
N CYS A 271 -10.42 -7.89 -9.93
CA CYS A 271 -9.94 -6.79 -10.78
C CYS A 271 -9.60 -7.19 -12.23
N ALA A 272 -9.38 -8.48 -12.51
CA ALA A 272 -9.16 -9.00 -13.86
C ALA A 272 -10.45 -9.22 -14.69
N SER A 273 -11.64 -8.94 -14.13
CA SER A 273 -12.89 -8.90 -14.91
C SER A 273 -12.98 -7.60 -15.73
N THR A 274 -13.79 -7.60 -16.79
CA THR A 274 -14.17 -6.38 -17.54
C THR A 274 -15.69 -6.20 -17.47
N PRO A 275 -16.22 -5.15 -16.80
CA PRO A 275 -15.49 -4.23 -15.93
C PRO A 275 -14.92 -4.92 -14.67
N PRO A 276 -13.94 -4.31 -13.98
CA PRO A 276 -13.37 -4.84 -12.75
C PRO A 276 -14.45 -5.08 -11.67
N ARG A 277 -14.27 -6.15 -10.87
CA ARG A 277 -15.25 -6.59 -9.85
C ARG A 277 -14.67 -6.65 -8.42
N ASP A 278 -13.62 -5.90 -8.19
CA ASP A 278 -12.97 -5.73 -6.88
C ASP A 278 -13.73 -4.76 -5.95
N VAL A 279 -13.21 -4.58 -4.73
CA VAL A 279 -13.84 -3.75 -3.68
C VAL A 279 -13.89 -2.27 -4.06
N ALA A 280 -12.88 -1.73 -4.77
CA ALA A 280 -12.83 -0.33 -5.16
C ALA A 280 -13.99 0.01 -6.11
N HIS A 281 -14.08 -0.78 -7.19
CA HIS A 281 -15.05 -0.57 -8.27
C HIS A 281 -16.48 -0.87 -7.86
N VAL A 282 -16.70 -1.88 -7.00
CA VAL A 282 -18.06 -2.37 -6.67
C VAL A 282 -18.59 -1.77 -5.36
N GLN A 283 -17.89 -1.94 -4.23
CA GLN A 283 -18.40 -1.50 -2.92
C GLN A 283 -18.31 0.03 -2.77
N PHE A 284 -17.21 0.63 -3.22
CA PHE A 284 -17.00 2.08 -3.11
C PHE A 284 -17.37 2.86 -4.37
N ARG A 285 -17.57 2.20 -5.52
CA ARG A 285 -17.79 2.84 -6.83
C ARG A 285 -16.75 3.94 -7.10
N SER A 286 -15.50 3.63 -6.80
CA SER A 286 -14.39 4.57 -6.69
C SER A 286 -13.17 4.04 -7.46
N ARG A 287 -12.47 4.93 -8.16
CA ARG A 287 -11.23 4.59 -8.87
C ARG A 287 -10.11 4.16 -7.92
N ILE A 288 -9.25 3.31 -8.46
CA ILE A 288 -7.96 2.98 -7.88
C ILE A 288 -6.96 4.10 -8.23
N ALA A 289 -6.50 4.81 -7.21
CA ALA A 289 -5.47 5.83 -7.36
C ALA A 289 -4.11 5.21 -7.71
N PHE A 290 -3.73 4.10 -7.08
CA PHE A 290 -2.74 3.17 -7.63
C PHE A 290 -2.93 1.74 -7.15
N LYS A 291 -2.59 0.76 -8.00
CA LYS A 291 -2.56 -0.68 -7.71
C LYS A 291 -1.12 -1.17 -7.76
N LEU A 292 -0.68 -1.91 -6.73
CA LEU A 292 0.65 -2.53 -6.72
C LEU A 292 0.61 -3.91 -7.40
N VAL A 293 1.47 -4.07 -8.41
CA VAL A 293 1.60 -5.32 -9.20
C VAL A 293 3.05 -5.80 -9.12
N TRP A 294 3.29 -6.98 -8.57
CA TRP A 294 4.60 -7.61 -8.57
C TRP A 294 4.96 -8.10 -9.98
N VAL A 295 6.20 -7.83 -10.40
CA VAL A 295 6.73 -8.16 -11.73
C VAL A 295 7.02 -9.66 -11.81
N PRO A 296 6.53 -10.37 -12.84
CA PRO A 296 6.73 -11.81 -13.01
C PRO A 296 8.14 -12.15 -13.53
N ASN A 297 9.17 -11.72 -12.82
CA ASN A 297 10.55 -12.16 -13.04
C ASN A 297 10.90 -13.34 -12.12
N ASP A 298 12.06 -13.98 -12.32
CA ASP A 298 12.48 -15.19 -11.58
C ASP A 298 12.41 -15.05 -10.05
N GLY A 299 12.60 -13.84 -9.52
CA GLY A 299 12.57 -13.56 -8.09
C GLY A 299 11.24 -12.99 -7.57
N TYR A 300 10.34 -12.52 -8.44
CA TYR A 300 9.25 -11.61 -8.10
C TYR A 300 9.73 -10.44 -7.22
N ASP A 301 10.88 -9.84 -7.52
CA ASP A 301 11.59 -8.90 -6.62
C ASP A 301 11.43 -7.41 -6.99
N ALA A 302 10.74 -7.11 -8.08
CA ALA A 302 10.35 -5.77 -8.49
C ALA A 302 8.81 -5.64 -8.55
N PHE A 303 8.29 -4.42 -8.45
CA PHE A 303 6.87 -4.13 -8.62
C PHE A 303 6.66 -2.87 -9.45
N VAL A 304 5.48 -2.74 -10.04
CA VAL A 304 4.97 -1.51 -10.65
C VAL A 304 3.78 -0.97 -9.86
N LEU A 305 3.61 0.34 -9.87
CA LEU A 305 2.37 1.01 -9.50
C LEU A 305 1.67 1.41 -10.80
N VAL A 306 0.43 0.95 -10.98
CA VAL A 306 -0.41 1.33 -12.13
C VAL A 306 -1.64 2.12 -11.67
N ASN A 307 -2.14 3.02 -12.51
CA ASN A 307 -3.39 3.73 -12.24
C ASN A 307 -4.62 2.85 -12.50
N ASP A 308 -5.80 3.42 -12.28
CA ASP A 308 -7.11 2.80 -12.54
C ASP A 308 -7.23 2.17 -13.93
N ASP A 309 -6.58 2.76 -14.95
CA ASP A 309 -6.63 2.36 -16.36
C ASP A 309 -5.43 1.49 -16.80
N GLY A 310 -4.57 1.08 -15.86
CA GLY A 310 -3.46 0.16 -16.10
C GLY A 310 -2.16 0.83 -16.58
N GLU A 311 -2.14 2.16 -16.65
CA GLU A 311 -0.96 2.92 -17.05
C GLU A 311 0.10 2.95 -15.93
N LEU A 312 1.38 2.86 -16.30
CA LEU A 312 2.50 2.84 -15.37
C LEU A 312 2.70 4.24 -14.73
N LEU A 313 2.54 4.33 -13.41
CA LEU A 313 2.81 5.55 -12.64
C LEU A 313 4.23 5.58 -12.05
N ALA A 314 4.68 4.45 -11.50
CA ALA A 314 5.99 4.31 -10.85
C ALA A 314 6.42 2.84 -10.81
N TYR A 315 7.68 2.56 -10.46
CA TYR A 315 8.15 1.21 -10.21
C TYR A 315 9.15 1.17 -9.06
N GLY A 316 9.31 0.00 -8.46
CA GLY A 316 10.28 -0.23 -7.39
C GLY A 316 10.98 -1.56 -7.55
N ARG A 317 12.20 -1.64 -7.01
CA ARG A 317 12.92 -2.89 -6.79
C ARG A 317 13.53 -2.84 -5.38
N PRO A 318 12.73 -3.14 -4.35
CA PRO A 318 13.15 -3.04 -2.96
C PRO A 318 14.37 -3.93 -2.68
N ASN A 319 15.30 -3.45 -1.85
CA ASN A 319 16.48 -4.21 -1.46
C ASN A 319 16.61 -4.35 0.06
N GLY A 320 16.98 -5.56 0.51
CA GLY A 320 17.10 -5.88 1.93
C GLY A 320 15.77 -5.89 2.71
N GLY A 321 15.86 -6.30 3.98
CA GLY A 321 14.70 -6.58 4.82
C GLY A 321 13.94 -7.84 4.39
N THR A 322 12.75 -8.03 4.96
CA THR A 322 11.84 -9.12 4.58
C THR A 322 10.77 -8.56 3.65
N LEU A 323 10.78 -9.02 2.40
CA LEU A 323 9.71 -8.79 1.43
C LEU A 323 8.48 -9.64 1.79
N PRO A 324 7.27 -9.31 1.29
CA PRO A 324 6.12 -10.22 1.30
C PRO A 324 6.53 -11.58 0.71
N SER A 325 6.02 -12.69 1.25
CA SER A 325 6.53 -14.02 0.85
C SER A 325 6.40 -14.24 -0.66
N ARG A 326 7.32 -14.98 -1.29
CA ARG A 326 7.31 -15.21 -2.75
C ARG A 326 5.93 -15.65 -3.26
N ARG A 327 5.22 -16.50 -2.50
CA ARG A 327 3.85 -16.94 -2.79
C ARG A 327 2.84 -15.78 -2.86
N GLU A 328 2.94 -14.78 -1.99
CA GLU A 328 2.06 -13.60 -2.01
C GLU A 328 2.29 -12.78 -3.28
N ARG A 329 3.56 -12.60 -3.66
CA ARG A 329 3.97 -11.82 -4.84
C ARG A 329 3.56 -12.53 -6.14
N GLU A 330 3.70 -13.85 -6.20
CA GLU A 330 3.17 -14.70 -7.27
C GLU A 330 1.64 -14.67 -7.35
N MET A 331 0.94 -14.73 -6.20
CA MET A 331 -0.52 -14.66 -6.15
C MET A 331 -1.07 -13.29 -6.57
N ASN A 332 -0.41 -12.20 -6.21
CA ASN A 332 -0.76 -10.84 -6.60
C ASN A 332 -0.77 -10.68 -8.12
N TYR A 333 0.32 -11.08 -8.78
CA TYR A 333 0.38 -11.10 -10.24
C TYR A 333 -0.68 -12.05 -10.84
N ARG A 334 -0.86 -13.23 -10.24
CA ARG A 334 -1.82 -14.25 -10.73
C ARG A 334 -3.27 -13.78 -10.74
N ILE A 335 -3.71 -12.94 -9.80
CA ILE A 335 -5.07 -12.37 -9.80
C ILE A 335 -5.25 -11.19 -10.77
N MET A 336 -4.17 -10.72 -11.41
CA MET A 336 -4.19 -9.60 -12.37
C MET A 336 -3.83 -10.01 -13.81
N LYS A 337 -3.17 -11.17 -14.00
CA LYS A 337 -2.75 -11.69 -15.30
C LYS A 337 -3.90 -11.66 -16.32
N GLY A 338 -3.64 -11.17 -17.53
CA GLY A 338 -4.63 -11.05 -18.60
C GLY A 338 -5.57 -9.83 -18.50
N SER A 339 -5.34 -8.93 -17.54
CA SER A 339 -6.08 -7.67 -17.41
C SER A 339 -5.22 -6.44 -17.71
N LYS A 340 -5.86 -5.26 -17.87
CA LYS A 340 -5.16 -3.97 -18.06
C LYS A 340 -4.05 -3.71 -17.03
N TYR A 341 -4.21 -4.22 -15.81
CA TYR A 341 -3.25 -4.02 -14.72
C TYR A 341 -1.94 -4.83 -14.86
N ALA A 342 -1.94 -5.97 -15.55
CA ALA A 342 -0.74 -6.80 -15.71
C ALA A 342 0.25 -6.25 -16.74
N ILE A 343 -0.23 -5.48 -17.72
CA ILE A 343 0.52 -5.06 -18.91
C ILE A 343 1.85 -4.38 -18.57
N ALA A 344 1.87 -3.48 -17.58
CA ALA A 344 3.09 -2.80 -17.16
C ALA A 344 4.12 -3.75 -16.50
N ALA A 345 3.65 -4.73 -15.73
CA ALA A 345 4.49 -5.74 -15.09
C ALA A 345 5.06 -6.73 -16.12
N GLU A 346 4.24 -7.18 -17.08
CA GLU A 346 4.63 -8.07 -18.18
C GLU A 346 5.70 -7.43 -19.09
N ARG A 347 5.53 -6.14 -19.43
CA ARG A 347 6.53 -5.34 -20.16
C ARG A 347 7.86 -5.26 -19.39
N MET A 348 7.80 -5.01 -18.08
CA MET A 348 9.01 -4.94 -17.24
C MET A 348 9.74 -6.28 -17.12
N ALA A 349 9.01 -7.38 -16.98
CA ALA A 349 9.60 -8.72 -16.97
C ALA A 349 10.29 -9.04 -18.30
N SER A 350 9.62 -8.76 -19.43
CA SER A 350 10.17 -8.97 -20.79
C SER A 350 11.48 -8.20 -21.00
N SER A 351 11.52 -6.91 -20.60
CA SER A 351 12.73 -6.08 -20.67
C SER A 351 13.88 -6.62 -19.80
N SER A 352 13.58 -7.29 -18.68
CA SER A 352 14.63 -7.88 -17.83
C SER A 352 15.29 -9.11 -18.43
N VAL A 353 14.59 -9.87 -19.28
CA VAL A 353 15.14 -11.02 -20.01
C VAL A 353 15.96 -10.57 -21.23
N GLY A 354 15.51 -9.52 -21.93
CA GLY A 354 16.21 -8.97 -23.09
C GLY A 354 17.57 -8.30 -22.78
N GLY A 355 17.92 -8.09 -21.51
CA GLY A 355 19.16 -7.45 -21.09
C GLY A 355 20.43 -8.27 -21.31
N THR A 356 20.34 -9.58 -21.53
CA THR A 356 21.50 -10.47 -21.75
C THR A 356 21.80 -10.69 -23.24
N ILE A 357 21.88 -9.60 -24.01
CA ILE A 357 22.51 -9.65 -25.34
C ILE A 357 24.02 -9.81 -25.11
N HIS A 358 24.58 -10.94 -25.56
CA HIS A 358 26.02 -11.14 -25.57
C HIS A 358 26.69 -10.00 -26.35
N ASN A 359 27.57 -9.26 -25.69
CA ASN A 359 28.44 -8.30 -26.34
C ASN A 359 29.55 -9.07 -27.07
N THR A 360 29.21 -9.62 -28.24
CA THR A 360 30.10 -10.44 -29.07
C THR A 360 31.14 -9.54 -29.70
N THR A 361 32.22 -9.28 -28.95
CA THR A 361 33.36 -8.47 -29.39
C THR A 361 34.01 -9.11 -30.62
N SER A 362 33.59 -8.70 -31.81
CA SER A 362 34.23 -9.04 -33.07
C SER A 362 35.58 -8.34 -33.14
N ALA A 363 36.63 -9.02 -32.68
CA ALA A 363 38.00 -8.59 -32.88
C ALA A 363 38.36 -8.75 -34.37
N THR A 364 38.84 -7.66 -34.97
CA THR A 364 39.36 -7.56 -36.34
C THR A 364 40.69 -6.82 -36.30
#